data_AF-A0A7X2MT59-F1
#
_entry.id   AF-A0A7X2MT59-F1
#
_cell.length_a   1.000
_cell.length_b   1.000
_cell.length_c   1.000
_cell.angle_alpha   90.00
_cell.angle_beta   90.00
_cell.angle_gamma   90.00
#
_symmetry.space_group_name_H-M   'P 1'
#
loop_
_entity.id
_entity.type
_entity.pdbx_description
1 polymer ?
#
loop_
_entity_poly.entity_id
_entity_poly.type
_entity_poly.pdbx_seq_one_letter_code
_entity_poly.pdbx_strand_id
1 'polypeptide(L)'
;LKGVKKTSFAKKLSAARYGAEWQQVSADELRKGDAVLVEAGDIIPCDGEVMEGGASVDESAITGESAPVIRESGGDFASVTGGTRILSDWLVITCSANPGETFLDRMIAMVEGAKRRKTPNEIALTILLVSLTIVFLLATVTLWPFSAWGGTPVSITVLVALLVCLIPTTIGGLLSAIGVAGVSR
;
A
#
# COMPACT_ATOMS: atom_id res chain seq x y z
N LEU A 1 9.08 -0.41 -2.92
CA LEU A 1 8.80 -1.72 -2.31
C LEU A 1 8.63 -2.89 -3.32
N LYS A 2 8.74 -2.67 -4.64
CA LYS A 2 8.71 -3.76 -5.65
C LYS A 2 9.96 -4.66 -5.72
N GLY A 3 11.01 -4.37 -4.93
CA GLY A 3 12.32 -5.02 -5.06
C GLY A 3 12.56 -6.25 -4.19
N VAL A 4 11.62 -6.62 -3.30
CA VAL A 4 11.83 -7.71 -2.32
C VAL A 4 11.18 -9.03 -2.73
N LYS A 5 10.44 -9.08 -3.85
CA LYS A 5 10.14 -10.35 -4.54
C LYS A 5 11.37 -10.83 -5.30
N LYS A 6 12.47 -11.08 -4.59
CA LYS A 6 13.40 -12.11 -5.06
C LYS A 6 12.64 -13.41 -4.90
N THR A 7 12.57 -14.20 -5.96
CA THR A 7 12.14 -15.60 -5.94
C THR A 7 13.00 -16.30 -4.89
N SER A 8 12.54 -16.33 -3.64
CA SER A 8 13.23 -17.01 -2.56
C SER A 8 12.86 -18.47 -2.67
N PHE A 9 13.89 -19.31 -2.63
CA PHE A 9 13.70 -20.74 -2.55
C PHE A 9 13.59 -21.12 -1.07
N ALA A 10 12.78 -22.14 -0.79
CA ALA A 10 12.61 -22.70 0.54
C ALA A 10 13.02 -24.17 0.56
N LYS A 11 13.65 -24.60 1.65
CA LYS A 11 13.98 -26.01 1.90
C LYS A 11 12.80 -26.66 2.61
N LYS A 12 11.80 -27.14 1.85
CA LYS A 12 10.61 -27.79 2.40
C LYS A 12 10.95 -29.18 2.90
N LEU A 13 10.75 -29.41 4.19
CA LEU A 13 10.98 -30.69 4.85
C LEU A 13 9.79 -31.63 4.66
N SER A 14 10.08 -32.93 4.54
CA SER A 14 9.07 -34.00 4.53
C SER A 14 8.37 -34.20 5.89
N ALA A 15 9.04 -33.82 6.98
CA ALA A 15 8.51 -33.84 8.34
C ALA A 15 9.07 -32.64 9.13
N ALA A 16 8.31 -32.14 10.10
CA ALA A 16 8.68 -30.97 10.93
C ALA A 16 9.75 -31.30 11.99
N ARG A 17 10.90 -31.81 11.55
CA ARG A 17 12.05 -32.14 12.40
C ARG A 17 13.37 -31.88 11.66
N TYR A 18 14.41 -31.56 12.42
CA TYR A 18 15.75 -31.40 11.86
C TYR A 18 16.28 -32.74 11.34
N GLY A 19 16.93 -32.71 10.17
CA GLY A 19 17.47 -33.90 9.51
C GLY A 19 16.46 -34.73 8.71
N ALA A 20 15.20 -34.30 8.59
CA ALA A 20 14.29 -34.87 7.59
C ALA A 20 14.75 -34.52 6.16
N GLU A 21 14.42 -35.36 5.18
CA GLU A 21 14.69 -35.04 3.78
C GLU A 21 13.95 -33.75 3.39
N TRP A 22 14.67 -32.85 2.72
CA TRP A 22 14.13 -31.60 2.21
C TRP A 22 14.21 -31.55 0.68
N GLN A 23 13.30 -30.81 0.10
CA GLN A 23 13.27 -30.47 -1.32
C GLN A 23 13.24 -28.96 -1.48
N GLN A 24 13.94 -28.47 -2.50
CA GLN A 24 13.93 -27.05 -2.84
C GLN A 24 12.65 -26.72 -3.59
N VAL A 25 11.82 -25.86 -3.02
CA VAL A 25 10.56 -25.38 -3.62
C VAL A 25 10.57 -23.86 -3.71
N SER A 26 9.71 -23.29 -4.55
CA SER A 26 9.48 -21.84 -4.52
C SER A 26 8.79 -21.45 -3.22
N ALA A 27 9.13 -20.30 -2.64
CA ALA A 27 8.40 -19.77 -1.48
C ALA A 27 6.89 -19.56 -1.77
N ASP A 28 6.52 -19.29 -3.03
CA ASP A 28 5.11 -19.15 -3.46
C ASP A 28 4.33 -20.48 -3.46
N GLU A 29 5.02 -21.63 -3.42
CA GLU A 29 4.41 -22.95 -3.36
C GLU A 29 4.17 -23.42 -1.93
N LEU A 30 4.78 -22.76 -0.93
CA LEU A 30 4.54 -23.07 0.47
C LEU A 30 3.06 -22.86 0.81
N ARG A 31 2.54 -23.73 1.65
CA ARG A 31 1.18 -23.64 2.18
C ARG A 31 1.21 -23.73 3.69
N LYS A 32 0.13 -23.29 4.32
CA LYS A 32 -0.04 -23.42 5.77
C LYS A 32 0.11 -24.89 6.19
N GLY A 33 0.93 -25.14 7.20
CA GLY A 33 1.26 -26.48 7.71
C GLY A 33 2.51 -27.12 7.10
N ASP A 34 3.09 -26.53 6.05
CA ASP A 34 4.37 -27.00 5.52
C ASP A 34 5.52 -26.68 6.50
N ALA A 35 6.44 -27.62 6.66
CA ALA A 35 7.66 -27.42 7.44
C ALA A 35 8.81 -27.00 6.52
N VAL A 36 9.60 -26.01 6.94
CA VAL A 36 10.77 -25.54 6.21
C VAL A 36 11.98 -25.42 7.12
N LEU A 37 13.14 -25.80 6.58
CA LEU A 37 14.44 -25.58 7.21
C LEU A 37 14.99 -24.22 6.78
N VAL A 38 15.43 -23.42 7.74
CA VAL A 38 16.07 -22.13 7.50
C VAL A 38 17.38 -22.10 8.28
N GLU A 39 18.48 -21.77 7.61
CA GLU A 39 19.82 -21.76 8.20
C GLU A 39 20.40 -20.33 8.23
N ALA A 40 21.50 -20.14 8.96
CA ALA A 40 22.20 -18.86 9.02
C ALA A 40 22.51 -18.30 7.62
N GLY A 41 22.07 -17.06 7.38
CA GLY A 41 22.19 -16.36 6.10
C GLY A 41 20.94 -16.45 5.21
N ASP A 42 20.05 -17.43 5.45
CA ASP A 42 18.81 -17.57 4.71
C ASP A 42 17.77 -16.52 5.16
N ILE A 43 16.85 -16.20 4.25
CA ILE A 43 15.68 -15.36 4.52
C ILE A 43 14.53 -16.30 4.84
N ILE A 44 13.78 -15.99 5.90
CA ILE A 44 12.60 -16.76 6.30
C ILE A 44 11.55 -16.67 5.17
N PRO A 45 11.13 -17.78 4.53
CA PRO A 45 10.32 -17.74 3.31
C PRO A 45 8.82 -17.53 3.55
N CYS A 46 8.32 -17.84 4.75
CA CYS A 46 6.90 -17.71 5.14
C CYS A 46 6.80 -17.28 6.61
N ASP A 47 5.67 -16.69 7.00
CA ASP A 47 5.36 -16.53 8.43
C ASP A 47 5.09 -17.90 9.05
N GLY A 48 5.51 -18.10 10.29
CA GLY A 48 5.41 -19.42 10.92
C GLY A 48 5.72 -19.44 12.41
N GLU A 49 5.69 -20.66 12.94
CA GLU A 49 6.10 -20.99 14.31
C GLU A 49 7.31 -21.93 14.28
N VAL A 50 8.28 -21.69 15.16
CA VAL A 50 9.47 -22.52 15.37
C VAL A 50 9.06 -23.81 16.05
N MET A 51 9.29 -24.93 15.38
CA MET A 51 9.07 -26.28 15.90
C MET A 51 10.31 -26.83 16.61
N GLU A 52 11.49 -26.62 16.02
CA GLU A 52 12.76 -27.08 16.56
C GLU A 52 13.87 -26.07 16.26
N GLY A 53 14.85 -26.00 17.15
CA GLY A 53 16.01 -25.13 17.04
C GLY A 53 15.86 -23.81 17.79
N GLY A 54 16.91 -23.00 17.70
CA GLY A 54 17.00 -21.67 18.29
C GLY A 54 18.04 -20.85 17.54
N ALA A 55 17.68 -19.65 17.12
CA ALA A 55 18.49 -18.81 16.27
C ALA A 55 18.25 -17.32 16.52
N SER A 56 19.25 -16.52 16.17
CA SER A 56 19.14 -15.07 16.14
C SER A 56 18.58 -14.60 14.79
N VAL A 57 17.55 -13.75 14.81
CA VAL A 57 16.83 -13.25 13.62
C VAL A 57 16.92 -11.72 13.57
N ASP A 58 17.22 -11.21 12.38
CA ASP A 58 17.17 -9.78 12.05
C ASP A 58 15.77 -9.40 11.56
N GLU A 59 15.02 -8.71 12.41
CA GLU A 59 13.68 -8.19 12.14
C GLU A 59 13.68 -6.71 11.70
N SER A 60 14.84 -6.12 11.39
CA SER A 60 14.98 -4.71 11.02
C SER A 60 14.12 -4.30 9.82
N ALA A 61 13.84 -5.24 8.91
CA ALA A 61 12.96 -5.03 7.76
C ALA A 61 11.51 -4.70 8.15
N ILE A 62 11.08 -5.09 9.36
CA ILE A 62 9.70 -4.99 9.84
C ILE A 62 9.59 -4.03 11.02
N THR A 63 10.42 -4.21 12.06
CA THR A 63 10.37 -3.41 13.28
C THR A 63 11.13 -2.09 13.14
N GLY A 64 12.11 -2.03 12.22
CA GLY A 64 13.03 -0.89 12.09
C GLY A 64 14.12 -0.87 13.17
N GLU A 65 14.16 -1.85 14.07
CA GLU A 65 15.20 -1.98 15.08
C GLU A 65 16.36 -2.85 14.56
N SER A 66 17.60 -2.41 14.76
CA SER A 66 18.79 -3.14 14.29
C SER A 66 19.30 -4.21 15.27
N ALA A 67 18.69 -4.32 16.46
CA ALA A 67 19.06 -5.32 17.44
C ALA A 67 18.45 -6.68 17.05
N PRO A 68 19.25 -7.75 16.98
CA PRO A 68 18.73 -9.04 16.58
C PRO A 68 17.94 -9.69 17.72
N VAL A 69 16.87 -10.40 17.38
CA VAL A 69 15.93 -11.03 18.32
C VAL A 69 16.13 -12.54 18.30
N ILE A 70 16.13 -13.18 19.47
CA ILE A 70 16.26 -14.63 19.59
C ILE A 70 14.89 -15.28 19.39
N ARG A 71 14.82 -16.30 18.54
CA ARG A 71 13.63 -17.10 18.25
C ARG A 71 13.95 -18.56 18.54
N GLU A 72 13.13 -19.23 19.35
CA GLU A 72 13.36 -20.61 19.80
C GLU A 72 12.04 -21.39 19.93
N SER A 73 12.13 -22.72 19.86
CA SER A 73 10.97 -23.60 20.01
C SER A 73 10.40 -23.58 21.43
N GLY A 74 9.07 -23.69 21.56
CA GLY A 74 8.42 -24.08 22.82
C GLY A 74 8.12 -22.94 23.81
N GLY A 75 8.05 -21.69 23.36
CA GLY A 75 7.67 -20.55 24.20
C GLY A 75 7.07 -19.38 23.43
N ASP A 76 6.92 -18.23 24.08
CA ASP A 76 6.34 -17.01 23.49
C ASP A 76 7.20 -16.44 22.34
N PHE A 77 8.47 -16.86 22.25
CA PHE A 77 9.42 -16.47 21.20
C PHE A 77 9.43 -17.38 19.98
N ALA A 78 8.48 -18.32 19.87
CA ALA A 78 8.41 -19.26 18.75
C ALA A 78 7.86 -18.64 17.45
N SER A 79 7.24 -17.45 17.49
CA SER A 79 6.70 -16.82 16.27
C SER A 79 7.80 -16.19 15.42
N VAL A 80 7.79 -16.44 14.11
CA VAL A 80 8.73 -15.83 13.15
C VAL A 80 7.97 -15.19 11.99
N THR A 81 8.53 -14.12 11.45
CA THR A 81 7.94 -13.39 10.32
C THR A 81 8.74 -13.57 9.04
N GLY A 82 8.06 -13.89 7.95
CA GLY A 82 8.63 -14.05 6.63
C GLY A 82 9.27 -12.74 6.14
N GLY A 83 10.39 -12.88 5.43
CA GLY A 83 11.20 -11.77 4.93
C GLY A 83 12.25 -11.24 5.93
N THR A 84 12.24 -11.71 7.17
CA THR A 84 13.34 -11.50 8.13
C THR A 84 14.51 -12.44 7.82
N ARG A 85 15.71 -12.13 8.33
CA ARG A 85 16.93 -12.91 8.02
C ARG A 85 17.43 -13.65 9.25
N ILE A 86 17.78 -14.94 9.10
CA ILE A 86 18.48 -15.67 10.15
C ILE A 86 19.96 -15.27 10.16
N LEU A 87 20.48 -14.95 11.34
CA LEU A 87 21.87 -14.55 11.56
C LEU A 87 22.74 -15.69 12.11
N SER A 88 22.17 -16.58 12.93
CA SER A 88 22.90 -17.69 13.56
C SER A 88 22.13 -19.01 13.48
N ASP A 89 22.84 -20.13 13.61
CA ASP A 89 22.26 -21.47 13.79
C ASP A 89 21.24 -21.85 12.70
N TRP A 90 20.17 -22.56 13.09
CA TRP A 90 19.13 -23.06 12.21
C TRP A 90 17.78 -23.11 12.94
N LEU A 91 16.70 -23.03 12.16
CA LEU A 91 15.33 -23.20 12.64
C LEU A 91 14.57 -24.13 11.71
N VAL A 92 13.77 -25.01 12.32
CA VAL A 92 12.69 -25.71 11.62
C VAL A 92 11.39 -25.01 11.98
N ILE A 93 10.73 -24.43 10.97
CA ILE A 93 9.52 -23.65 11.17
C ILE A 93 8.35 -24.27 10.40
N THR A 94 7.14 -24.17 10.96
CA THR A 94 5.91 -24.54 10.26
C THR A 94 5.22 -23.28 9.76
N CYS A 95 4.91 -23.21 8.46
CA CYS A 95 4.22 -22.06 7.88
C CYS A 95 2.81 -21.92 8.49
N SER A 96 2.51 -20.72 9.01
CA SER A 96 1.23 -20.39 9.64
C SER A 96 0.25 -19.68 8.69
N ALA A 97 0.76 -19.11 7.59
CA ALA A 97 0.00 -18.37 6.59
C ALA A 97 0.19 -18.95 5.17
N ASN A 98 -0.82 -18.77 4.31
CA ASN A 98 -0.69 -19.07 2.89
C ASN A 98 -0.05 -17.89 2.13
N PRO A 99 0.49 -18.10 0.93
CA PRO A 99 0.99 -17.02 0.08
C PRO A 99 -0.12 -16.00 -0.22
N GLY A 100 0.17 -14.72 -0.06
CA GLY A 100 -0.81 -13.63 -0.14
C GLY A 100 -1.45 -13.25 1.20
N GLU A 101 -1.31 -14.08 2.24
CA GLU A 101 -1.82 -13.79 3.59
C GLU A 101 -0.72 -13.40 4.58
N THR A 102 0.53 -13.37 4.12
CA THR A 102 1.71 -13.06 4.94
C THR A 102 1.66 -11.63 5.49
N PHE A 103 2.38 -11.37 6.57
CA PHE A 103 2.48 -10.07 7.20
C PHE A 103 2.94 -9.00 6.19
N LEU A 104 3.96 -9.32 5.37
CA LEU A 104 4.43 -8.43 4.30
C LEU A 104 3.37 -8.21 3.23
N ASP A 105 2.63 -9.25 2.81
CA ASP A 105 1.53 -9.09 1.85
C ASP A 105 0.41 -8.19 2.41
N ARG A 106 0.09 -8.32 3.70
CA ARG A 106 -0.87 -7.43 4.38
C ARG A 106 -0.39 -5.99 4.44
N MET A 107 0.90 -5.76 4.72
CA MET A 107 1.49 -4.43 4.67
C MET A 107 1.45 -3.84 3.25
N ILE A 108 1.77 -4.62 2.23
CA ILE A 108 1.68 -4.20 0.83
C ILE A 108 0.23 -3.85 0.48
N ALA A 109 -0.73 -4.70 0.82
CA ALA A 109 -2.15 -4.44 0.59
C ALA A 109 -2.63 -3.17 1.30
N MET A 110 -2.15 -2.90 2.51
CA MET A 110 -2.44 -1.67 3.25
C MET A 110 -1.87 -0.44 2.54
N VAL A 111 -0.62 -0.50 2.08
CA VAL A 111 0.04 0.61 1.36
C VAL A 111 -0.59 0.84 -0.01
N GLU A 112 -0.91 -0.22 -0.75
CA GLU A 112 -1.61 -0.13 -2.03
C GLU A 112 -3.06 0.34 -1.88
N GLY A 113 -3.72 -0.07 -0.78
CA GLY A 113 -5.05 0.37 -0.37
C GLY A 113 -5.09 1.82 0.14
N ALA A 114 -3.96 2.37 0.59
CA ALA A 114 -3.83 3.75 1.04
C ALA A 114 -3.87 4.79 -0.09
N LYS A 115 -4.27 4.41 -1.32
CA LYS A 115 -4.63 5.38 -2.36
C LYS A 115 -5.75 6.28 -1.85
N ARG A 116 -5.45 7.57 -1.68
CA ARG A 116 -6.40 8.60 -1.26
C ARG A 116 -7.64 8.54 -2.16
N ARG A 117 -8.77 8.10 -1.59
CA ARG A 117 -10.09 8.35 -2.18
C ARG A 117 -10.51 9.78 -1.81
N LYS A 118 -11.16 10.49 -2.73
CA LYS A 118 -11.81 11.76 -2.41
C LYS A 118 -12.84 11.52 -1.31
N THR A 119 -12.89 12.40 -0.31
CA THR A 119 -13.87 12.27 0.77
C THR A 119 -15.28 12.56 0.24
N PRO A 120 -16.36 12.05 0.87
CA PRO A 120 -17.73 12.33 0.44
C PRO A 120 -18.02 13.84 0.34
N ASN A 121 -17.47 14.64 1.26
CA ASN A 121 -17.60 16.10 1.23
C ASN A 121 -16.85 16.74 0.06
N GLU A 122 -15.64 16.24 -0.26
CA GLU A 122 -14.87 16.70 -1.44
C GLU A 122 -15.63 16.41 -2.74
N ILE A 123 -16.31 15.27 -2.84
CA ILE A 123 -17.14 14.89 -3.98
C ILE A 123 -18.36 15.80 -4.09
N ALA A 124 -19.10 15.99 -3.00
CA ALA A 124 -20.30 16.84 -2.98
C ALA A 124 -19.98 18.29 -3.41
N LEU A 125 -18.90 18.86 -2.87
CA LEU A 125 -18.47 20.20 -3.26
C LEU A 125 -18.01 20.24 -4.72
N THR A 126 -17.29 19.23 -5.20
CA THR A 126 -16.89 19.16 -6.62
C THR A 126 -18.11 19.16 -7.54
N ILE A 127 -19.15 18.39 -7.22
CA ILE A 127 -20.40 18.36 -8.01
C ILE A 127 -21.06 19.74 -8.04
N LEU A 128 -21.13 20.42 -6.90
CA LEU A 128 -21.68 21.77 -6.81
C LEU A 128 -20.89 22.76 -7.68
N LEU A 129 -19.55 22.75 -7.57
CA LEU A 129 -18.67 23.65 -8.33
C LEU A 129 -18.76 23.42 -9.84
N VAL A 130 -18.81 22.16 -10.27
CA VAL A 130 -19.03 21.79 -11.68
C VAL A 130 -20.39 22.28 -12.16
N SER A 131 -21.45 22.05 -11.38
CA SER A 131 -22.80 22.50 -11.73
C SER A 131 -22.87 24.02 -11.90
N LEU A 132 -22.27 24.77 -10.98
CA LEU A 132 -22.23 26.24 -11.03
C LEU A 132 -21.41 26.75 -12.23
N THR A 133 -20.29 26.09 -12.54
CA THR A 133 -19.46 26.40 -13.71
C THR A 133 -20.21 26.21 -15.01
N ILE A 134 -21.00 25.13 -15.13
CA ILE A 134 -21.86 24.89 -16.31
C ILE A 134 -22.91 26.00 -16.45
N VAL A 135 -23.56 26.41 -15.36
CA VAL A 135 -24.54 27.50 -15.37
C VAL A 135 -23.91 28.82 -15.85
N PHE A 136 -22.74 29.20 -15.32
CA PHE A 136 -22.07 30.42 -15.72
C PHE A 136 -21.51 30.38 -17.14
N LEU A 137 -21.06 29.20 -17.60
CA LEU A 137 -20.67 29.02 -18.99
C LEU A 137 -21.85 29.25 -19.94
N LEU A 138 -23.00 28.63 -19.65
CA LEU A 138 -24.21 28.84 -20.47
C LEU A 138 -24.67 30.30 -20.43
N ALA A 139 -24.66 30.93 -19.25
CA ALA A 139 -25.02 32.34 -19.11
C ALA A 139 -24.10 33.25 -19.95
N THR A 140 -22.79 33.06 -19.88
CA THR A 140 -21.82 33.90 -20.62
C THR A 140 -21.85 33.64 -22.13
N VAL A 141 -22.00 32.40 -22.57
CA VAL A 141 -22.10 32.06 -24.00
C VAL A 141 -23.38 32.62 -24.61
N THR A 142 -24.51 32.57 -23.89
CA THR A 142 -25.79 33.10 -24.37
C THR A 142 -25.83 34.63 -24.39
N LEU A 143 -25.02 35.33 -23.59
CA LEU A 143 -24.93 36.79 -23.65
C LEU A 143 -24.42 37.32 -24.99
N TRP A 144 -23.57 36.57 -25.70
CA TRP A 144 -23.05 37.02 -27.00
C TRP A 144 -24.16 37.24 -28.04
N PRO A 145 -25.00 36.23 -28.39
CA PRO A 145 -26.07 36.44 -29.37
C PRO A 145 -27.12 37.46 -28.91
N PHE A 146 -27.43 37.52 -27.60
CA PHE A 146 -28.36 38.55 -27.08
C PHE A 146 -27.82 39.97 -27.26
N SER A 147 -26.53 40.19 -26.97
CA SER A 147 -25.90 41.49 -27.15
C SER A 147 -25.78 41.89 -28.63
N ALA A 148 -25.50 40.92 -29.51
CA ALA A 148 -25.42 41.14 -30.95
C ALA A 148 -26.79 41.51 -31.56
N TRP A 149 -27.88 41.00 -30.98
CA TRP A 149 -29.23 41.33 -31.44
C TRP A 149 -29.70 42.70 -30.93
N GLY A 150 -29.37 43.05 -29.68
CA GLY A 150 -29.82 44.28 -29.03
C GLY A 150 -28.98 45.54 -29.31
N GLY A 151 -27.86 45.43 -30.04
CA GLY A 151 -26.99 46.55 -30.34
C GLY A 151 -25.55 46.15 -30.62
N THR A 152 -24.59 46.81 -29.96
CA THR A 152 -23.18 46.48 -30.11
C THR A 152 -22.84 45.18 -29.37
N PRO A 153 -22.28 44.16 -30.05
CA PRO A 153 -21.95 42.90 -29.42
C PRO A 153 -20.87 43.11 -28.35
N VAL A 154 -21.02 42.43 -27.21
CA VAL A 154 -19.99 42.42 -26.17
C VAL A 154 -18.74 41.74 -26.73
N SER A 155 -17.57 42.34 -26.51
CA SER A 155 -16.32 41.77 -26.97
C SER A 155 -16.05 40.42 -26.29
N ILE A 156 -15.39 39.52 -27.02
CA ILE A 156 -15.01 38.21 -26.51
C ILE A 156 -14.12 38.36 -25.26
N THR A 157 -13.25 39.38 -25.23
CA THR A 157 -12.39 39.68 -24.08
C THR A 157 -13.18 39.96 -22.80
N VAL A 158 -14.29 40.70 -22.89
CA VAL A 158 -15.16 41.01 -21.75
C VAL A 158 -15.94 39.78 -21.30
N LEU A 159 -16.42 38.95 -22.24
CA LEU A 159 -17.12 37.70 -21.90
C LEU A 159 -16.21 36.71 -21.19
N VAL A 160 -14.95 36.58 -21.64
CA VAL A 160 -13.95 35.73 -20.97
C VAL A 160 -13.63 36.28 -19.58
N ALA A 161 -13.41 37.59 -19.44
CA ALA A 161 -13.17 38.20 -18.13
C ALA A 161 -14.35 37.98 -17.17
N LEU A 162 -15.58 38.16 -17.65
CA LEU A 162 -16.80 37.90 -16.88
C LEU A 162 -16.90 36.44 -16.44
N LEU A 163 -16.65 35.48 -17.35
CA LEU A 163 -16.68 34.06 -17.02
C LEU A 163 -15.65 33.72 -15.93
N VAL A 164 -14.42 34.22 -16.04
CA VAL A 164 -13.37 33.98 -15.05
C VAL A 164 -13.74 34.55 -13.68
N CYS A 165 -14.39 35.73 -13.64
CA CYS A 165 -14.88 36.32 -12.39
C CYS A 165 -16.03 35.55 -11.75
N LEU A 166 -16.86 34.85 -12.54
CA LEU A 166 -18.02 34.09 -12.05
C LEU A 166 -17.66 32.68 -11.60
N ILE A 167 -16.75 32.00 -12.32
CA ILE A 167 -16.36 30.62 -11.96
C ILE A 167 -15.69 30.63 -10.58
N PRO A 168 -16.06 29.70 -9.67
CA PRO A 168 -15.51 29.62 -8.31
C PRO A 168 -14.07 29.05 -8.29
N THR A 169 -13.15 29.68 -9.01
CA THR A 169 -11.75 29.27 -9.20
C THR A 169 -10.97 29.23 -7.90
N THR A 170 -11.23 30.16 -6.98
CA THR A 170 -10.61 30.22 -5.65
C THR A 170 -10.86 28.94 -4.86
N ILE A 171 -12.10 28.50 -4.74
CA ILE A 171 -12.45 27.30 -3.96
C ILE A 171 -12.02 26.04 -4.71
N GLY A 172 -12.19 26.01 -6.04
CA GLY A 172 -11.77 24.88 -6.87
C GLY A 172 -10.28 24.58 -6.77
N GLY A 173 -9.43 25.62 -6.75
CA GLY A 173 -7.98 25.46 -6.58
C GLY A 173 -7.57 25.07 -5.15
N LEU A 174 -8.24 25.60 -4.13
CA LEU A 174 -7.89 25.37 -2.73
C LEU A 174 -8.34 24.00 -2.20
N LEU A 175 -9.41 23.41 -2.76
CA LEU A 175 -9.96 22.14 -2.27
C LEU A 175 -8.93 21.01 -2.24
N SER A 176 -8.14 20.87 -3.30
CA SER A 176 -7.07 19.86 -3.36
C SER A 176 -5.91 20.17 -2.41
N ALA A 177 -5.57 21.45 -2.25
CA ALA A 177 -4.51 21.88 -1.33
C ALA A 177 -4.87 21.61 0.14
N ILE A 178 -6.10 21.95 0.55
CA ILE A 178 -6.63 21.65 1.90
C ILE A 178 -6.63 20.14 2.15
N GLY A 179 -7.04 19.37 1.14
CA GLY A 179 -7.04 17.92 1.19
C GLY A 179 -5.67 17.33 1.52
N VAL A 180 -4.61 17.83 0.88
CA VAL A 180 -3.24 17.34 1.11
C VAL A 180 -2.67 17.86 2.44
N ALA A 181 -2.87 19.14 2.75
CA ALA A 181 -2.35 19.76 3.98
C ALA A 181 -2.93 19.12 5.27
N GLY A 182 -4.17 18.62 5.22
CA GLY A 182 -4.80 17.93 6.35
C GLY A 182 -4.22 16.55 6.68
N VAL A 183 -3.41 15.95 5.79
CA VAL A 183 -2.78 14.62 6.01
C VAL A 183 -1.40 14.75 6.68
N SER A 184 -0.77 15.91 6.58
CA SER A 184 0.55 16.20 7.18
C SER A 184 0.50 16.56 8.67
N ARG A 185 -0.63 16.30 9.35
CA ARG A 185 -0.82 16.44 10.80
C ARG A 185 -1.33 15.12 11.36
#